data_AF-A0A6B2CH93-F1
#
_entry.id   AF-A0A6B2CH93-F1
#
_cell.length_a   1.000
_cell.length_b   1.000
_cell.length_c   1.000
_cell.angle_alpha   90.00
_cell.angle_beta   90.00
_cell.angle_gamma   90.00
#
_symmetry.space_group_name_H-M   'P 1'
#
loop_
_entity.id
_entity.type
_entity.pdbx_description
1 polymer ?
#
loop_
_entity_poly.entity_id
_entity_poly.type
_entity_poly.pdbx_seq_one_letter_code
_entity_poly.pdbx_strand_id
1 'polypeptide(L)'
;MFLKWILSSSLAQSPRPTLRDVEEISRYFTGVVNLLSEAEKPFEVINAFRARGIEVFHAPTSDFHPVELVHVLGSINFIEKHLEAGGRV
;
A
#
# COMPACT_ATOMS: atom_id res chain seq x y z
N MET A 1 -7.02 -9.61 -8.24
CA MET A 1 -6.16 -9.90 -7.06
C MET A 1 -6.99 -10.35 -5.84
N PHE A 2 -6.45 -11.10 -4.87
CA PHE A 2 -7.14 -11.36 -3.59
C PHE A 2 -6.94 -10.20 -2.61
N LEU A 3 -8.04 -9.60 -2.15
CA LEU A 3 -8.08 -8.51 -1.17
C LEU A 3 -8.84 -8.95 0.06
N LYS A 4 -8.26 -8.73 1.24
CA LYS A 4 -8.95 -8.87 2.52
C LYS A 4 -9.33 -7.49 3.02
N TRP A 5 -10.62 -7.17 3.00
CA TRP A 5 -11.13 -5.92 3.58
C TRP A 5 -10.99 -5.96 5.11
N ILE A 6 -10.32 -4.94 5.65
CA ILE A 6 -10.20 -4.67 7.08
C ILE A 6 -11.30 -3.70 7.51
N LEU A 7 -11.46 -2.63 6.72
CA LEU A 7 -12.62 -1.73 6.79
C LEU A 7 -13.37 -1.87 5.48
N SER A 8 -14.67 -2.17 5.56
CA SER A 8 -15.52 -2.38 4.40
C SER A 8 -15.39 -1.23 3.42
N SER A 9 -15.00 -1.53 2.18
CA SER A 9 -14.91 -0.60 1.05
C SER A 9 -13.91 0.54 1.16
N SER A 10 -13.02 0.54 2.15
CA SER A 10 -12.08 1.66 2.37
C SER A 10 -10.63 1.25 2.69
N LEU A 11 -10.43 0.15 3.44
CA LEU A 11 -9.09 -0.36 3.77
C LEU A 11 -9.01 -1.86 3.50
N ALA A 12 -8.05 -2.26 2.68
CA ALA A 12 -7.80 -3.68 2.39
C ALA A 12 -6.32 -4.06 2.55
N GLN A 13 -6.10 -5.35 2.76
CA GLN A 13 -4.77 -5.95 2.75
C GLN A 13 -4.66 -6.94 1.59
N SER A 14 -3.47 -7.06 1.01
CA SER A 14 -3.16 -8.03 -0.04
C SER A 14 -1.75 -8.62 0.12
N PRO A 15 -1.48 -9.77 -0.52
CA PRO A 15 -0.13 -10.20 -0.83
C PRO A 15 0.57 -9.20 -1.76
N ARG A 16 1.88 -9.37 -1.97
CA ARG A 16 2.64 -8.57 -2.95
C ARG A 16 1.94 -8.55 -4.33
N PRO A 17 1.56 -7.37 -4.85
CA PRO A 17 0.98 -7.27 -6.18
C PRO A 17 2.04 -7.46 -7.27
N THR A 18 1.61 -8.02 -8.41
CA THR A 18 2.39 -8.03 -9.65
C THR A 18 2.12 -6.77 -10.48
N LEU A 19 2.91 -6.54 -11.53
CA LEU A 19 2.64 -5.43 -12.47
C LEU A 19 1.28 -5.53 -13.16
N ARG A 20 0.70 -6.74 -13.29
CA ARG A 20 -0.64 -6.93 -13.85
C ARG A 20 -1.72 -6.48 -12.87
N ASP A 21 -1.51 -6.74 -11.57
CA ASP A 21 -2.44 -6.34 -10.52
C ASP A 21 -2.48 -4.82 -10.32
N VAL A 22 -1.37 -4.12 -10.61
CA VAL A 22 -1.30 -2.65 -10.50
C VAL A 22 -2.40 -1.97 -11.30
N GLU A 23 -2.73 -2.46 -12.49
CA GLU A 23 -3.82 -1.87 -13.28
C GLU A 23 -5.19 -2.04 -12.60
N GLU A 24 -5.47 -3.22 -12.06
CA GLU A 24 -6.72 -3.51 -11.36
C GLU A 24 -6.85 -2.67 -10.09
N ILE A 25 -5.79 -2.61 -9.28
CA ILE A 25 -5.74 -1.87 -8.01
C ILE A 25 -5.90 -0.37 -8.26
N SER A 26 -5.21 0.19 -9.26
CA SER A 26 -5.28 1.62 -9.56
C SER A 26 -6.67 2.11 -9.99
N ARG A 27 -7.61 1.21 -10.32
CA ARG A 27 -9.01 1.60 -10.63
C ARG A 27 -9.84 1.88 -9.39
N TYR A 28 -9.43 1.37 -8.22
CA TYR A 28 -10.26 1.39 -7.01
C TYR A 28 -9.57 2.03 -5.82
N PHE A 29 -8.25 1.99 -5.77
CA PHE A 29 -7.45 2.51 -4.67
C PHE A 29 -6.88 3.87 -5.03
N THR A 30 -6.61 4.69 -4.03
CA THR A 30 -6.01 6.02 -4.18
C THR A 30 -4.65 6.10 -3.48
N GLY A 31 -4.41 5.22 -2.50
CA GLY A 31 -3.15 5.10 -1.80
C GLY A 31 -2.75 3.63 -1.65
N VAL A 32 -1.47 3.37 -1.42
CA VAL A 32 -0.92 2.04 -1.07
C VAL A 32 0.15 2.21 0.00
N VAL A 33 0.05 1.41 1.07
CA VAL A 33 1.16 1.22 2.02
C VAL A 33 1.97 -0.01 1.58
N ASN A 34 3.24 0.18 1.26
CA ASN A 34 4.16 -0.92 0.92
C ASN A 34 5.06 -1.25 2.11
N LEU A 35 4.93 -2.47 2.63
CA LEU A 35 5.75 -2.98 3.74
C LEU A 35 7.00 -3.76 3.31
N LEU A 36 7.12 -4.12 2.04
CA LEU A 36 8.25 -4.91 1.52
C LEU A 36 9.58 -4.17 1.73
N SER A 37 10.59 -4.90 2.17
CA SER A 37 11.98 -4.45 2.29
C SER A 37 12.65 -4.23 0.93
N GLU A 38 13.78 -3.51 0.90
CA GLU A 38 14.54 -3.30 -0.34
C GLU A 38 15.07 -4.59 -0.97
N ALA A 39 15.44 -5.58 -0.13
CA ALA A 39 15.90 -6.89 -0.57
C ALA A 39 14.85 -7.63 -1.41
N GLU A 40 13.57 -7.34 -1.17
CA GLU A 40 12.44 -7.88 -1.92
C GLU A 40 12.19 -7.12 -3.24
N LYS A 41 12.96 -6.07 -3.54
CA LYS A 41 12.91 -5.29 -4.80
C LYS A 41 11.51 -4.76 -5.13
N PRO A 42 10.90 -3.91 -4.27
CA PRO A 42 9.53 -3.45 -4.46
C PRO A 42 9.39 -2.31 -5.48
N PHE A 43 10.51 -1.66 -5.84
CA PHE A 43 10.50 -0.37 -6.54
C PHE A 43 9.86 -0.40 -7.94
N GLU A 44 9.93 -1.51 -8.65
CA GLU A 44 9.26 -1.62 -9.96
C GLU A 44 7.74 -1.47 -9.83
N VAL A 45 7.15 -2.12 -8.83
CA VAL A 45 5.71 -2.07 -8.54
C VAL A 45 5.33 -0.72 -7.92
N ILE A 46 6.14 -0.19 -6.99
CA ILE A 46 5.94 1.15 -6.40
C ILE A 46 5.90 2.22 -7.51
N ASN A 47 6.85 2.18 -8.44
CA ASN A 47 6.92 3.14 -9.52
C ASN A 47 5.76 2.97 -10.50
N ALA A 48 5.30 1.73 -10.75
CA ALA A 48 4.13 1.46 -11.58
C ALA A 48 2.82 2.01 -10.98
N PHE A 49 2.69 2.01 -9.64
CA PHE A 49 1.59 2.67 -8.93
C PHE A 49 1.66 4.19 -9.05
N ARG A 50 2.84 4.77 -8.75
CA ARG A 50 3.05 6.22 -8.85
C ARG A 50 2.78 6.75 -10.26
N ALA A 51 3.19 6.02 -11.29
CA ALA A 51 2.93 6.36 -12.68
C ALA A 51 1.43 6.38 -13.05
N ARG A 52 0.57 5.77 -12.22
CA ARG A 52 -0.90 5.77 -12.36
C ARG A 52 -1.60 6.73 -11.40
N GLY A 53 -0.86 7.61 -10.73
CA GLY A 53 -1.41 8.59 -9.79
C GLY A 53 -1.79 8.02 -8.42
N ILE A 54 -1.36 6.80 -8.09
CA ILE A 54 -1.53 6.23 -6.75
C ILE A 54 -0.42 6.75 -5.85
N GLU A 55 -0.80 7.36 -4.72
CA GLU A 55 0.18 7.72 -3.70
C GLU A 55 0.70 6.43 -3.02
N VAL A 56 2.00 6.35 -2.77
CA VAL A 56 2.60 5.17 -2.14
C VAL A 56 3.43 5.59 -0.93
N PHE A 57 3.04 5.11 0.24
CA PHE A 57 3.84 5.18 1.46
C PHE A 57 4.69 3.92 1.59
N HIS A 58 6.02 4.07 1.47
CA HIS A 58 6.96 2.97 1.57
C HIS A 58 7.49 2.89 3.00
N ALA A 59 7.11 1.84 3.72
CA ALA A 59 7.42 1.59 5.12
C ALA A 59 8.11 0.21 5.25
N PRO A 60 9.37 0.09 4.76
CA PRO A 60 10.03 -1.20 4.64
C PRO A 60 10.17 -1.88 6.00
N THR A 61 9.74 -3.13 6.07
CA THR A 61 9.82 -3.99 7.24
C THR A 61 10.35 -5.33 6.79
N SER A 62 11.41 -5.82 7.43
CA SER A 62 11.91 -7.17 7.16
C SER A 62 10.88 -8.20 7.60
N ASP A 63 10.68 -9.25 6.80
CA ASP A 63 9.79 -10.34 7.18
C ASP A 63 10.13 -10.91 8.56
N PHE A 64 9.08 -11.22 9.34
CA PHE A 64 9.15 -11.71 10.72
C PHE A 64 9.80 -10.75 11.73
N HIS A 65 10.01 -9.48 11.38
CA HIS A 65 10.47 -8.44 12.29
C HIS A 65 9.32 -7.51 12.67
N PRO A 66 9.35 -6.93 13.88
CA PRO A 66 8.38 -5.91 14.25
C PRO A 66 8.54 -4.68 13.34
N VAL A 67 7.42 -4.03 13.05
CA VAL A 67 7.42 -2.77 12.32
C VAL A 67 7.95 -1.67 13.24
N GLU A 68 8.88 -0.86 12.73
CA GLU A 68 9.38 0.31 13.46
C GLU A 68 8.24 1.29 13.80
N LEU A 69 8.28 1.89 14.99
CA LEU A 69 7.19 2.77 15.45
C LEU A 69 6.93 3.93 14.48
N VAL A 70 7.97 4.50 13.88
CA VAL A 70 7.86 5.57 12.87
C VAL A 70 7.11 5.11 11.62
N HIS A 71 7.28 3.86 11.19
CA HIS A 71 6.58 3.27 10.06
C HIS A 71 5.11 2.98 10.40
N VAL A 72 4.83 2.56 11.64
CA VAL A 72 3.44 2.39 12.11
C VAL A 72 2.70 3.74 12.08
N LEU A 73 3.26 4.77 12.72
CA LEU A 73 2.66 6.10 12.78
C LEU A 73 2.50 6.72 11.39
N GLY A 74 3.52 6.58 10.54
CA GLY A 74 3.46 7.06 9.16
C GLY A 74 2.38 6.35 8.33
N SER A 75 2.23 5.03 8.52
CA SER A 75 1.19 4.25 7.82
C SER A 75 -0.21 4.67 8.27
N ILE A 76 -0.41 4.88 9.57
CA ILE A 76 -1.70 5.35 10.12
C ILE A 76 -2.06 6.72 9.53
N ASN A 77 -1.15 7.70 9.62
CA ASN A 77 -1.39 9.04 9.08
C ASN A 77 -1.68 9.02 7.58
N PHE A 78 -0.97 8.17 6.82
CA PHE A 78 -1.20 8.01 5.39
C PHE A 78 -2.59 7.42 5.11
N ILE A 79 -2.97 6.37 5.83
CA ILE A 79 -4.30 5.75 5.70
C ILE A 79 -5.38 6.77 6.02
N GLU A 80 -5.31 7.43 7.18
CA GLU A 80 -6.31 8.42 7.62
C GLU A 80 -6.49 9.55 6.60
N LYS A 81 -5.39 10.15 6.10
CA LYS A 81 -5.42 11.18 5.05
C LYS A 81 -6.24 10.74 3.83
N HIS A 82 -6.04 9.50 3.35
CA HIS A 82 -6.76 9.00 2.18
C HIS A 82 -8.23 8.70 2.50
N LEU A 83 -8.52 8.13 3.66
CA LEU A 83 -9.87 7.81 4.07
C LEU A 83 -10.72 9.08 4.27
N GLU A 84 -10.18 10.12 4.88
CA GLU A 84 -10.84 11.41 5.05
C GLU A 84 -11.16 12.09 3.72
N ALA A 85 -10.33 11.87 2.69
CA ALA A 85 -10.57 12.34 1.33
C ALA A 85 -11.58 11.48 0.54
N GLY A 86 -12.17 10.44 1.16
CA GLY A 86 -13.08 9.49 0.51
C GLY A 86 -12.37 8.45 -0.38
N GLY A 87 -11.05 8.34 -0.26
CA GLY A 87 -10.21 7.40 -0.99
C GLY A 87 -10.23 6.00 -0.38
N ARG A 88 -9.41 5.12 -0.98
CA ARG A 88 -9.19 3.75 -0.49
C ARG A 88 -7.70 3.43 -0.45
N VAL A 89 -7.29 2.65 0.56
CA VAL A 89 -5.90 2.23 0.80
C VAL A 89 -5.79 0.72 0.90
#